data_AF-A0A8T4AT23-F1
#
_entry.id   AF-A0A8T4AT23-F1
#
_cell.length_a   1.000
_cell.length_b   1.000
_cell.length_c   1.000
_cell.angle_alpha   90.00
_cell.angle_beta   90.00
_cell.angle_gamma   90.00
#
_symmetry.space_group_name_H-M   'P 1'
#
loop_
_entity.id
_entity.type
_entity.pdbx_description
1 polymer ?
#
loop_
_entity_poly.entity_id
_entity_poly.type
_entity_poly.pdbx_seq_one_letter_code
_entity_poly.pdbx_strand_id
1 'polypeptide(L)'
;MSFSNPIVNFCFEATVAGMKAKSGSLNEKDKLNLAKSALQDAGECAAARDGVLDFLDAVQRDPTASGEALQQLGLRLAREYCPGADIGMGDMGHYHAPSWHGRADLS
;
A
#
# COMPACT_ATOMS: atom_id res chain seq x y z
N MET A 1 13.17 -23.93 3.94
CA MET A 1 11.70 -23.82 3.96
C MET A 1 11.37 -22.35 3.76
N SER A 2 10.69 -22.02 2.66
CA SER A 2 10.38 -20.63 2.30
C SER A 2 9.29 -20.12 3.24
N PHE A 3 9.59 -19.16 4.11
CA PHE A 3 8.58 -18.41 4.85
C PHE A 3 7.91 -17.45 3.85
N SER A 4 7.00 -17.98 3.03
CA SER A 4 6.12 -17.15 2.24
C SER A 4 5.04 -16.64 3.20
N ASN A 5 5.36 -15.56 3.92
CA ASN A 5 4.39 -14.87 4.75
C ASN A 5 3.37 -14.23 3.78
N PRO A 6 2.08 -14.63 3.79
CA PRO A 6 1.09 -14.16 2.81
C PRO A 6 1.05 -12.63 2.71
N ILE A 7 1.16 -11.93 3.84
CA ILE A 7 1.16 -10.47 3.85
C ILE A 7 2.36 -9.84 3.10
N VAL A 8 3.48 -10.55 2.98
CA VAL A 8 4.64 -10.08 2.20
C VAL A 8 4.32 -10.11 0.69
N ASN A 9 3.53 -11.09 0.22
CA ASN A 9 3.04 -11.10 -1.16
C ASN A 9 2.17 -9.87 -1.43
N PHE A 10 1.24 -9.59 -0.53
CA PHE A 10 0.44 -8.36 -0.59
C PHE A 10 1.31 -7.10 -0.62
N CYS A 11 2.33 -6.99 0.24
CA CYS A 11 3.19 -5.82 0.29
C CYS A 11 3.97 -5.61 -1.03
N PHE A 12 4.40 -6.70 -1.68
CA PHE A 12 5.03 -6.63 -3.00
C PHE A 12 4.04 -6.15 -4.07
N GLU A 13 2.84 -6.72 -4.10
CA GLU A 13 1.79 -6.31 -5.04
C GLU A 13 1.37 -4.84 -4.83
N ALA A 14 1.20 -4.40 -3.58
CA ALA A 14 0.91 -3.02 -3.22
C ALA A 14 2.01 -2.07 -3.70
N THR A 15 3.28 -2.47 -3.57
CA THR A 15 4.42 -1.69 -4.04
C THR A 15 4.40 -1.53 -5.57
N VAL A 16 4.22 -2.65 -6.29
CA VAL A 16 4.14 -2.67 -7.75
C VAL A 16 2.96 -1.84 -8.26
N ALA A 17 1.77 -2.01 -7.66
CA ALA A 17 0.59 -1.23 -8.00
C ALA A 17 0.82 0.26 -7.75
N GLY A 18 1.44 0.63 -6.63
CA GLY A 18 1.79 2.02 -6.35
C GLY A 18 2.78 2.60 -7.35
N MET A 19 3.77 1.81 -7.81
CA MET A 19 4.71 2.24 -8.86
C MET A 19 3.98 2.48 -10.19
N LYS A 20 3.09 1.56 -10.55
CA LYS A 20 2.28 1.67 -11.77
C LYS A 20 1.37 2.90 -11.72
N ALA A 21 0.73 3.17 -10.59
CA ALA A 21 -0.10 4.35 -10.38
C ALA A 21 0.69 5.64 -10.61
N LYS A 22 1.88 5.76 -9.99
CA LYS A 22 2.80 6.91 -10.18
C LYS A 22 3.24 7.11 -11.62
N SER A 23 3.43 6.02 -12.36
CA SER A 23 3.83 6.06 -13.78
C SER A 23 2.66 6.24 -14.76
N GLY A 24 1.41 6.25 -14.29
CA GLY A 24 0.22 6.27 -15.15
C GLY A 24 -0.03 4.97 -15.92
N SER A 25 0.62 3.86 -15.55
CA SER A 25 0.49 2.55 -16.22
C SER A 25 -0.43 1.56 -15.49
N LEU A 26 -1.06 2.00 -14.39
CA LEU A 26 -2.00 1.20 -13.63
C LEU A 26 -3.28 0.97 -14.43
N ASN A 27 -3.57 -0.30 -14.72
CA ASN A 27 -4.79 -0.70 -15.41
C ASN A 27 -5.79 -1.37 -14.44
N GLU A 28 -7.00 -1.66 -14.94
CA GLU A 28 -8.06 -2.26 -14.14
C GLU A 28 -7.71 -3.67 -13.61
N LYS A 29 -6.96 -4.45 -14.38
CA LYS A 29 -6.50 -5.78 -13.95
C LYS A 29 -5.55 -5.67 -12.76
N ASP A 30 -4.68 -4.66 -12.73
CA ASP A 30 -3.78 -4.42 -11.60
C ASP A 30 -4.56 -4.05 -10.33
N LYS A 31 -5.60 -3.23 -10.45
CA LYS A 31 -6.49 -2.89 -9.33
C LYS A 31 -7.22 -4.12 -8.77
N LEU A 32 -7.76 -4.95 -9.65
CA LEU A 32 -8.46 -6.18 -9.26
C LEU A 32 -7.52 -7.20 -8.60
N ASN A 33 -6.31 -7.34 -9.10
CA ASN A 33 -5.30 -8.20 -8.49
C ASN A 33 -4.92 -7.71 -7.09
N LEU A 34 -4.69 -6.41 -6.92
CA LEU A 34 -4.39 -5.82 -5.63
C LEU A 34 -5.54 -6.05 -4.62
N ALA A 35 -6.80 -5.82 -5.03
CA ALA A 35 -7.97 -6.08 -4.20
C ALA A 35 -8.09 -7.55 -3.82
N LYS A 36 -7.81 -8.45 -4.77
CA LYS A 36 -7.81 -9.90 -4.52
C LYS A 36 -6.72 -10.29 -3.52
N SER A 37 -5.49 -9.78 -3.66
CA SER A 37 -4.40 -10.06 -2.73
C SER A 37 -4.70 -9.51 -1.33
N ALA A 38 -5.31 -8.33 -1.21
CA ALA A 38 -5.74 -7.80 0.09
C ALA A 38 -6.76 -8.71 0.80
N LEU A 39 -7.64 -9.37 0.05
CA LEU A 39 -8.62 -10.32 0.60
C LEU A 39 -8.03 -11.69 0.90
N GLN A 40 -7.14 -12.20 0.04
CA GLN A 40 -6.61 -13.56 0.14
C GLN A 40 -5.39 -13.65 1.04
N ASP A 41 -4.44 -12.72 0.87
CA ASP A 41 -3.12 -12.78 1.48
C ASP A 41 -3.02 -11.91 2.75
N ALA A 42 -3.82 -10.84 2.81
CA ALA A 42 -3.90 -9.94 3.96
C ALA A 42 -5.31 -9.91 4.60
N GLY A 43 -6.09 -10.98 4.39
CA GLY A 43 -7.51 -11.06 4.75
C GLY A 43 -7.83 -10.87 6.24
N GLU A 44 -6.87 -11.02 7.14
CA GLU A 44 -7.03 -10.73 8.58
C GLU A 44 -6.55 -9.32 8.95
N CYS A 45 -5.77 -8.67 8.10
CA CYS A 45 -5.23 -7.33 8.33
C CYS A 45 -6.21 -6.25 7.82
N ALA A 46 -6.94 -5.62 8.75
CA ALA A 46 -7.85 -4.53 8.43
C ALA A 46 -7.14 -3.37 7.69
N ALA A 47 -5.95 -3.01 8.14
CA ALA A 47 -5.19 -1.92 7.52
C ALA A 47 -4.80 -2.17 6.05
N ALA A 48 -4.62 -3.43 5.65
CA ALA A 48 -4.36 -3.77 4.24
C ALA A 48 -5.62 -3.57 3.39
N ARG A 49 -6.78 -4.01 3.89
CA ARG A 49 -8.07 -3.84 3.19
C ARG A 49 -8.46 -2.38 3.08
N ASP A 50 -8.42 -1.66 4.19
CA ASP A 50 -8.81 -0.25 4.26
C ASP A 50 -7.90 0.59 3.35
N GLY A 51 -6.59 0.36 3.40
CA GLY A 51 -5.65 1.08 2.54
C GLY A 51 -5.78 0.77 1.05
N VAL A 52 -6.21 -0.44 0.67
CA VAL A 52 -6.55 -0.73 -0.74
C VAL A 52 -7.85 -0.04 -1.15
N LEU A 53 -8.87 0.01 -0.29
CA LEU A 53 -10.09 0.75 -0.57
C LEU A 53 -9.81 2.25 -0.77
N ASP A 54 -9.05 2.85 0.13
CA ASP A 54 -8.63 4.25 0.04
C ASP A 54 -7.86 4.53 -1.25
N PHE A 55 -6.92 3.63 -1.60
CA PHE A 55 -6.19 3.72 -2.85
C PHE A 55 -7.12 3.68 -4.07
N LEU A 56 -8.07 2.73 -4.12
CA LEU A 56 -8.97 2.59 -5.27
C LEU A 56 -9.90 3.80 -5.45
N ASP A 57 -10.30 4.45 -4.36
CA ASP A 57 -11.12 5.67 -4.38
C ASP A 57 -10.31 6.93 -4.77
N ALA A 58 -9.03 6.99 -4.39
CA ALA A 58 -8.18 8.16 -4.62
C ALA A 58 -7.41 8.13 -5.95
N VAL A 59 -7.07 6.95 -6.46
CA VAL A 59 -6.12 6.79 -7.59
C VAL A 59 -6.59 7.43 -8.90
N GLN A 60 -7.89 7.62 -9.11
CA GLN A 60 -8.40 8.33 -10.29
C GLN A 60 -8.20 9.85 -10.20
N ARG A 61 -8.21 10.40 -8.98
CA ARG A 61 -8.06 11.84 -8.71
C ARG A 61 -6.60 12.24 -8.63
N ASP A 62 -5.80 11.46 -7.91
CA ASP A 62 -4.36 11.69 -7.75
C ASP A 62 -3.60 10.35 -7.76
N PRO A 63 -3.24 9.83 -8.96
CA PRO A 63 -2.52 8.56 -9.08
C PRO A 63 -1.16 8.55 -8.39
N THR A 64 -0.48 9.70 -8.37
CA THR A 64 0.88 9.83 -7.84
C THR A 64 0.87 9.76 -6.32
N ALA A 65 0.07 10.60 -5.67
CA ALA A 65 -0.02 10.61 -4.20
C ALA A 65 -0.61 9.30 -3.68
N SER A 66 -1.66 8.78 -4.33
CA SER A 66 -2.28 7.50 -3.95
C SER A 66 -1.29 6.33 -4.09
N GLY A 67 -0.50 6.31 -5.17
CA GLY A 67 0.51 5.29 -5.40
C GLY A 67 1.65 5.33 -4.38
N GLU A 68 2.08 6.53 -3.97
CA GLU A 68 3.08 6.68 -2.90
C GLU A 68 2.55 6.19 -1.56
N ALA A 69 1.32 6.56 -1.19
CA ALA A 69 0.74 6.10 0.07
C ALA A 69 0.55 4.58 0.11
N LEU A 70 0.16 3.97 -1.00
CA LEU A 70 0.04 2.50 -1.10
C LEU A 70 1.41 1.81 -0.92
N GLN A 71 2.49 2.38 -1.47
CA GLN A 71 3.85 1.87 -1.25
C GLN A 71 4.24 1.96 0.23
N GLN A 72 3.98 3.10 0.87
CA GLN A 72 4.27 3.30 2.29
C GLN A 72 3.48 2.34 3.18
N LEU A 73 2.22 2.05 2.83
CA LEU A 73 1.42 1.04 3.51
C LEU A 73 2.07 -0.35 3.42
N GLY A 74 2.47 -0.78 2.22
CA GLY A 74 3.15 -2.05 2.02
C GLY A 74 4.45 -2.16 2.84
N LEU A 75 5.26 -1.10 2.84
CA LEU A 75 6.48 -1.04 3.66
C LEU A 75 6.20 -1.15 5.16
N ARG A 76 5.20 -0.43 5.65
CA ARG A 76 4.79 -0.46 7.06
C ARG A 76 4.36 -1.86 7.48
N LEU A 77 3.49 -2.49 6.69
CA LEU A 77 2.98 -3.84 6.96
C LEU A 77 4.10 -4.89 6.85
N ALA A 78 5.00 -4.78 5.88
CA ALA A 78 6.14 -5.67 5.79
C ALA A 78 7.03 -5.61 7.05
N ARG A 79 7.27 -4.41 7.61
CA ARG A 79 8.03 -4.23 8.86
C ARG A 79 7.30 -4.81 10.07
N GLU A 80 6.00 -4.59 10.15
CA GLU A 80 5.15 -5.05 11.27
C GLU A 80 5.05 -6.58 11.32
N TYR A 81 4.93 -7.23 10.16
CA TYR A 81 4.69 -8.68 10.08
C TYR A 81 5.96 -9.50 9.75
N CYS A 82 7.06 -8.85 9.39
CA CYS A 82 8.39 -9.47 9.26
C CYS A 82 9.48 -8.63 9.98
N PRO A 83 9.46 -8.59 11.32
CA PRO A 83 10.50 -7.92 12.10
C PRO A 83 11.82 -8.71 11.96
N GLY A 84 12.74 -8.21 11.13
CA GLY A 84 14.01 -8.87 10.81
C GLY A 84 14.24 -9.11 9.32
N ALA A 85 13.22 -8.88 8.48
CA ALA A 85 13.48 -8.56 7.08
C ALA A 85 14.12 -7.18 7.06
N ASP A 86 15.45 -7.14 7.02
CA ASP A 86 16.21 -5.94 6.73
C ASP A 86 15.94 -5.60 5.25
N ILE A 87 14.77 -5.03 4.97
CA ILE A 87 14.41 -4.49 3.67
C ILE A 87 15.20 -3.18 3.58
N GLY A 88 16.50 -3.31 3.30
CA GLY A 88 17.49 -2.24 3.41
C GLY A 88 17.01 -0.93 2.79
N MET A 89 16.55 -0.02 3.63
CA MET A 89 16.29 1.38 3.33
C MET A 89 16.38 2.12 4.66
N GLY A 90 17.48 2.87 4.79
CA GLY A 90 17.94 3.47 6.02
C GLY A 90 16.88 4.29 6.76
N ASP A 91 17.00 4.23 8.08
CA ASP A 91 16.63 5.22 9.08
C ASP A 91 15.84 6.44 8.55
N MET A 92 14.52 6.30 8.47
CA MET A 92 13.61 7.45 8.44
C MET A 92 12.94 7.54 9.81
N GLY A 93 13.63 8.23 10.73
CA GLY A 93 13.09 8.63 12.02
C GLY A 93 11.82 9.48 11.88
N HIS A 94 10.95 9.33 12.89
CA HIS A 94 9.78 10.15 13.17
C HIS A 94 8.73 10.25 12.05
N TYR A 95 7.84 9.25 11.97
CA TYR A 95 6.63 9.32 11.15
C TYR A 95 5.46 9.97 11.92
N HIS A 96 5.01 11.11 11.42
CA HIS A 96 3.63 11.59 11.61
C HIS A 96 2.71 10.77 10.70
N ALA A 97 1.61 10.23 11.21
CA ALA A 97 0.58 9.64 10.36
C ALA A 97 0.13 10.69 9.32
N PRO A 98 -0.04 10.34 8.03
CA PRO A 98 -0.64 11.26 7.07
C PRO A 98 -2.04 11.61 7.56
N SER A 99 -2.28 12.89 7.85
CA SER A 99 -3.63 13.39 8.08
C SER A 99 -4.34 13.43 6.74
N TRP A 100 -5.04 12.34 6.40
CA TRP A 100 -5.88 12.23 5.21
C TRP A 100 -7.05 13.23 5.18
N HIS A 101 -7.30 13.91 6.30
CA HIS A 101 -8.35 14.92 6.47
C HIS A 101 -7.83 16.35 6.26
N GLY A 102 -7.15 16.60 5.13
CA GLY A 102 -6.53 17.89 4.84
C GLY A 102 -7.04 18.52 3.55
N ARG A 103 -8.34 18.86 3.49
CA ARG A 103 -8.92 20.00 2.76
C ARG A 103 -10.45 19.94 2.76
N ALA A 104 -11.03 20.48 3.83
CA ALA A 104 -12.45 20.82 3.92
C ALA A 104 -12.67 22.35 3.91
N ASP A 105 -11.76 23.11 3.28
CA ASP A 105 -11.79 24.57 3.21
C ASP A 105 -11.63 25.09 1.77
N LEU A 106 -12.54 24.65 0.89
CA LEU A 106 -12.90 25.39 -0.32
C LEU A 106 -14.43 25.52 -0.36
N SER A 107 -14.94 26.43 0.48
CA SER A 107 -16.30 26.98 0.42
C SER A 107 -16.24 28.48 0.66
#